data_AF-Q3LBM7-F1
#
_entry.id   AF-Q3LBM7-F1
#
_cell.length_a   1.000
_cell.length_b   1.000
_cell.length_c   1.000
_cell.angle_alpha   90.00
_cell.angle_beta   90.00
_cell.angle_gamma   90.00
#
_symmetry.space_group_name_H-M   'P 1'
#
loop_
_entity.id
_entity.type
_entity.pdbx_description
1 polymer ?
#
loop_
_entity_poly.entity_id
_entity_poly.type
_entity_poly.pdbx_seq_one_letter_code
_entity_poly.pdbx_strand_id
1 'polypeptide(L)'
;DQIGMDVSCNLSSGHMENMINNNTIKETVFMAMEVMNSVSTKTNIDYVPAVAKANRLNRSVGFGIMGHHSFLVKNYIDFGGEENKDLLDVFFNAINYYSLLHSCNKARQTGQKFYRFQNSHYADGSYFRNRGEILPKTQKIKKIFSKISLPSQKDWQQLEKDVKQYGLFNSHRLAVAPNGSIGYIMGTTPSLTPVKQLVEERTYGNSKTYCPMPGLKEAAFK
;
A
#
# COMPACT_ATOMS: atom_id res chain seq x y z
N ASP A 1 4.00 -17.31 33.10
CA ASP A 1 4.42 -16.00 32.55
C ASP A 1 3.23 -15.15 32.15
N GLN A 2 3.37 -13.82 32.22
CA GLN A 2 2.42 -12.88 31.63
C GLN A 2 2.87 -12.53 30.21
N ILE A 3 2.24 -13.15 29.20
CA ILE A 3 2.65 -12.99 27.80
C ILE A 3 2.25 -11.60 27.27
N GLY A 4 3.26 -10.83 26.82
CA GLY A 4 3.09 -9.52 26.17
C GLY A 4 2.52 -9.60 24.75
N MET A 5 2.79 -8.56 23.94
CA MET A 5 2.47 -8.51 22.52
C MET A 5 3.69 -8.05 21.72
N ASP A 6 4.31 -8.98 21.00
CA ASP A 6 5.34 -8.66 20.01
C ASP A 6 4.70 -8.35 18.66
N VAL A 7 5.49 -8.22 17.59
CA VAL A 7 4.99 -7.81 16.27
C VAL A 7 5.40 -8.80 15.20
N SER A 8 4.43 -9.16 14.36
CA SER A 8 4.64 -9.77 13.05
C SER A 8 3.78 -9.06 12.03
N CYS A 9 4.23 -9.00 10.78
CA CYS A 9 3.50 -8.35 9.71
C CYS A 9 3.68 -9.12 8.40
N ASN A 10 2.58 -9.39 7.72
CA ASN A 10 2.60 -9.95 6.38
C ASN A 10 2.60 -8.82 5.37
N LEU A 11 3.53 -8.86 4.43
CA LEU A 11 3.77 -7.80 3.48
C LEU A 11 3.34 -8.21 2.07
N SER A 12 2.83 -7.24 1.33
CA SER A 12 2.66 -7.35 -0.12
C SER A 12 2.87 -5.96 -0.73
N SER A 13 3.04 -5.87 -2.04
CA SER A 13 3.22 -4.57 -2.69
C SER A 13 2.53 -4.54 -4.05
N GLY A 14 1.80 -3.45 -4.31
CA GLY A 14 1.21 -3.19 -5.62
C GLY A 14 2.21 -2.55 -6.59
N HIS A 15 2.06 -2.83 -7.87
CA HIS A 15 2.84 -2.17 -8.93
C HIS A 15 2.12 -0.90 -9.39
N MET A 16 2.67 0.29 -9.07
CA MET A 16 2.00 1.58 -9.29
C MET A 16 1.49 1.77 -10.71
N GLU A 17 2.36 1.59 -11.72
CA GLU A 17 2.01 1.76 -13.13
C GLU A 17 0.84 0.86 -13.56
N ASN A 18 0.91 -0.44 -13.26
CA ASN A 18 -0.15 -1.39 -13.62
C ASN A 18 -1.47 -1.06 -12.93
N MET A 19 -1.44 -0.64 -11.65
CA MET A 19 -2.65 -0.26 -10.93
C MET A 19 -3.33 0.96 -11.56
N ILE A 20 -2.54 1.96 -11.96
CA ILE A 20 -3.04 3.19 -12.59
C ILE A 20 -3.52 2.92 -14.02
N ASN A 21 -2.67 2.34 -14.86
CA ASN A 21 -2.95 2.14 -16.29
C ASN A 21 -4.16 1.23 -16.52
N ASN A 22 -4.35 0.23 -15.65
CA ASN A 22 -5.47 -0.71 -15.76
C ASN A 22 -6.71 -0.29 -14.95
N ASN A 23 -6.67 0.84 -14.24
CA ASN A 23 -7.74 1.28 -13.33
C ASN A 23 -8.14 0.17 -12.32
N THR A 24 -7.15 -0.43 -11.64
CA THR A 24 -7.32 -1.58 -10.74
C THR A 24 -6.88 -1.30 -9.30
N ILE A 25 -6.84 -0.03 -8.88
CA ILE A 25 -6.35 0.35 -7.54
C ILE A 25 -7.18 -0.36 -6.45
N LYS A 26 -8.51 -0.28 -6.55
CA LYS A 26 -9.42 -0.90 -5.58
C LYS A 26 -9.26 -2.41 -5.54
N GLU A 27 -9.30 -3.05 -6.71
CA GLU A 27 -9.23 -4.50 -6.90
C GLU A 27 -7.92 -5.04 -6.36
N THR A 28 -6.80 -4.39 -6.70
CA THR A 28 -5.47 -4.77 -6.23
C THR A 28 -5.36 -4.67 -4.71
N VAL A 29 -5.82 -3.55 -4.12
CA VAL A 29 -5.80 -3.37 -2.66
C VAL A 29 -6.68 -4.42 -1.98
N PHE A 30 -7.89 -4.69 -2.49
CA PHE A 30 -8.79 -5.68 -1.91
C PHE A 30 -8.21 -7.09 -1.96
N MET A 31 -7.66 -7.50 -3.09
CA MET A 31 -7.04 -8.81 -3.26
C MET A 31 -5.80 -8.96 -2.38
N ALA A 32 -4.93 -7.94 -2.35
CA ALA A 32 -3.73 -7.97 -1.52
C ALA A 32 -4.08 -8.06 -0.02
N MET A 33 -5.05 -7.29 0.44
CA MET A 33 -5.55 -7.35 1.81
C MET A 33 -6.13 -8.74 2.13
N GLU A 34 -6.92 -9.33 1.23
CA GLU A 34 -7.48 -10.67 1.44
C GLU A 34 -6.40 -11.75 1.53
N VAL A 35 -5.39 -11.72 0.65
CA VAL A 35 -4.27 -12.66 0.69
C VAL A 35 -3.47 -12.50 1.98
N MET A 36 -3.09 -11.28 2.35
CA MET A 36 -2.35 -11.04 3.60
C MET A 36 -3.15 -11.44 4.84
N ASN A 37 -4.47 -11.22 4.83
CA ASN A 37 -5.35 -11.67 5.90
C ASN A 37 -5.40 -13.20 5.99
N SER A 38 -5.47 -13.90 4.86
CA SER A 38 -5.40 -15.36 4.80
C SER A 38 -4.08 -15.89 5.38
N VAL A 39 -2.95 -15.24 5.08
CA VAL A 39 -1.65 -15.58 5.68
C VAL A 39 -1.68 -15.32 7.19
N SER A 40 -2.14 -14.15 7.63
CA SER A 40 -2.20 -13.80 9.05
C SER A 40 -3.07 -14.77 9.85
N THR A 41 -4.24 -15.16 9.35
CA THR A 41 -5.16 -16.05 10.07
C THR A 41 -4.69 -17.50 10.11
N LYS A 42 -3.93 -17.96 9.12
CA LYS A 42 -3.37 -19.32 9.07
C LYS A 42 -2.01 -19.44 9.76
N THR A 43 -1.34 -18.32 10.04
CA THR A 43 -0.04 -18.32 10.71
C THR A 43 -0.20 -18.67 12.19
N ASN A 44 0.47 -19.72 12.63
CA ASN A 44 0.61 -20.08 14.03
C ASN A 44 2.09 -20.26 14.39
N ILE A 45 2.57 -19.52 15.39
CA ILE A 45 3.99 -19.49 15.78
C ILE A 45 4.09 -19.98 17.23
N ASP A 46 3.93 -21.30 17.40
CA ASP A 46 3.77 -21.92 18.72
C ASP A 46 4.98 -21.70 19.65
N TYR A 47 6.18 -21.62 19.09
CA TYR A 47 7.41 -21.40 19.84
C TYR A 47 7.63 -19.95 20.30
N VAL A 48 6.82 -18.99 19.81
CA VAL A 48 6.93 -17.57 20.17
C VAL A 48 5.54 -17.03 20.59
N PRO A 49 5.09 -17.31 21.82
CA PRO A 49 3.72 -17.05 22.25
C PRO A 49 3.29 -15.58 22.15
N ALA A 50 4.19 -14.63 22.39
CA ALA A 50 3.92 -13.20 22.31
C ALA A 50 3.61 -12.74 20.86
N VAL A 51 4.35 -13.27 19.87
CA VAL A 51 4.09 -13.00 18.45
C VAL A 51 2.79 -13.68 18.00
N ALA A 52 2.58 -14.96 18.36
CA ALA A 52 1.36 -15.67 18.01
C ALA A 52 0.10 -14.99 18.57
N LYS A 53 0.16 -14.55 19.84
CA LYS A 53 -0.90 -13.77 20.48
C LYS A 53 -1.17 -12.46 19.74
N ALA A 54 -0.13 -11.69 19.44
CA ALA A 54 -0.29 -10.41 18.74
C ALA A 54 -0.83 -10.58 17.32
N ASN A 55 -0.32 -11.53 16.53
CA ASN A 55 -0.82 -11.82 15.18
C ASN A 55 -2.32 -12.15 15.21
N ARG A 56 -2.76 -13.07 16.09
CA ARG A 56 -4.17 -13.45 16.22
C ARG A 56 -5.08 -12.30 16.61
N LEU A 57 -4.62 -11.43 17.51
CA LEU A 57 -5.40 -10.33 18.07
C LEU A 57 -5.45 -9.09 17.18
N ASN A 58 -4.33 -8.74 16.56
CA ASN A 58 -4.14 -7.48 15.84
C ASN A 58 -4.25 -7.62 14.33
N ARG A 59 -3.94 -8.82 13.80
CA ARG A 59 -3.98 -9.16 12.37
C ARG A 59 -3.35 -8.05 11.52
N SER A 60 -2.18 -7.58 11.93
CA SER A 60 -1.48 -6.50 11.24
C SER A 60 -0.94 -6.98 9.90
N VAL A 61 -1.21 -6.18 8.86
CA VAL A 61 -0.73 -6.42 7.50
C VAL A 61 -0.08 -5.14 6.96
N GLY A 62 0.74 -5.28 5.92
CA GLY A 62 1.47 -4.17 5.32
C GLY A 62 1.41 -4.22 3.81
N PHE A 63 0.39 -3.57 3.23
CA PHE A 63 0.36 -3.28 1.81
C PHE A 63 1.27 -2.09 1.50
N GLY A 64 2.26 -2.32 0.64
CA GLY A 64 3.18 -1.31 0.12
C GLY A 64 3.01 -1.09 -1.37
N ILE A 65 3.92 -0.32 -1.96
CA ILE A 65 3.93 -0.01 -3.38
C ILE A 65 5.35 -0.04 -3.91
N MET A 66 5.51 -0.52 -5.13
CA MET A 66 6.75 -0.50 -5.90
C MET A 66 6.56 0.21 -7.24
N GLY A 67 7.67 0.53 -7.91
CA GLY A 67 7.64 1.02 -9.28
C GLY A 67 7.39 2.51 -9.43
N HIS A 68 7.53 3.27 -8.34
CA HIS A 68 7.26 4.70 -8.33
C HIS A 68 8.17 5.47 -9.27
N HIS A 69 9.49 5.33 -9.15
CA HIS A 69 10.40 6.14 -9.94
C HIS A 69 10.33 5.79 -11.44
N SER A 70 10.19 4.51 -11.77
CA SER A 70 9.92 4.07 -13.15
C SER A 70 8.63 4.66 -13.71
N PHE A 71 7.58 4.76 -12.90
CA PHE A 71 6.33 5.41 -13.32
C PHE A 71 6.53 6.91 -13.60
N LEU A 72 7.30 7.60 -12.75
CA LEU A 72 7.62 9.02 -12.96
C LEU A 72 8.38 9.23 -14.28
N VAL A 73 9.42 8.44 -14.52
CA VAL A 73 10.25 8.53 -15.73
C VAL A 73 9.42 8.35 -17.00
N LYS A 74 8.59 7.29 -17.05
CA LYS A 74 7.71 7.02 -18.20
C LYS A 74 6.67 8.12 -18.46
N ASN A 75 6.29 8.86 -17.41
CA ASN A 75 5.37 9.99 -17.52
C ASN A 75 6.09 11.34 -17.59
N TYR A 76 7.42 11.38 -17.69
CA TYR A 76 8.22 12.61 -17.68
C TYR A 76 7.93 13.50 -16.48
N ILE A 77 7.78 12.92 -15.28
CA ILE A 77 7.57 13.63 -14.03
C ILE A 77 8.88 13.66 -13.25
N ASP A 78 9.28 14.83 -12.75
CA ASP A 78 10.50 14.96 -11.95
C ASP A 78 10.30 14.39 -10.54
N PHE A 79 11.25 13.55 -10.11
CA PHE A 79 11.25 13.03 -8.74
C PHE A 79 11.36 14.19 -7.74
N GLY A 80 10.44 14.23 -6.79
CA GLY A 80 10.36 15.29 -5.77
C GLY A 80 9.67 16.59 -6.22
N GLY A 81 9.31 16.73 -7.50
CA GLY A 81 8.58 17.88 -8.02
C GLY A 81 7.12 17.95 -7.55
N GLU A 82 6.43 19.04 -7.88
CA GLU A 82 5.03 19.26 -7.47
C GLU A 82 4.07 18.22 -8.06
N GLU A 83 4.25 17.84 -9.33
CA GLU A 83 3.47 16.76 -9.96
C GLU A 83 3.67 15.41 -9.26
N ASN A 84 4.89 15.13 -8.78
CA ASN A 84 5.18 13.91 -8.03
C ASN A 84 4.50 13.91 -6.65
N LYS A 85 4.55 15.03 -5.93
CA LYS A 85 3.86 15.15 -4.62
C LYS A 85 2.35 15.00 -4.78
N ASP A 86 1.77 15.61 -5.80
CA ASP A 86 0.35 15.51 -6.14
C ASP A 86 -0.06 14.09 -6.52
N LEU A 87 0.76 13.39 -7.33
CA LEU A 87 0.58 11.96 -7.63
C LEU A 87 0.52 11.12 -6.35
N LEU A 88 1.51 11.28 -5.47
CA LEU A 88 1.60 10.51 -4.23
C LEU A 88 0.42 10.80 -3.31
N ASP A 89 0.01 12.06 -3.17
CA ASP A 89 -1.15 12.46 -2.36
C ASP A 89 -2.42 11.76 -2.85
N VAL A 90 -2.73 11.86 -4.14
CA VAL A 90 -3.91 11.22 -4.74
C VAL A 90 -3.85 9.70 -4.59
N PHE A 91 -2.74 9.09 -4.98
CA PHE A 91 -2.60 7.64 -5.05
C PHE A 91 -2.65 6.98 -3.66
N PHE A 92 -1.92 7.53 -2.67
CA PHE A 92 -1.89 6.96 -1.33
C PHE A 92 -3.17 7.22 -0.54
N ASN A 93 -3.86 8.34 -0.76
CA ASN A 93 -5.19 8.54 -0.17
C ASN A 93 -6.19 7.51 -0.72
N ALA A 94 -6.15 7.19 -2.02
CA ALA A 94 -7.01 6.16 -2.60
C ALA A 94 -6.72 4.77 -2.01
N ILE A 95 -5.44 4.40 -1.89
CA ILE A 95 -5.03 3.13 -1.24
C ILE A 95 -5.49 3.07 0.22
N ASN A 96 -5.35 4.18 0.96
CA ASN A 96 -5.78 4.24 2.35
C ASN A 96 -7.29 4.06 2.49
N TYR A 97 -8.07 4.73 1.64
CA TYR A 97 -9.52 4.57 1.59
C TYR A 97 -9.91 3.10 1.34
N TYR A 98 -9.39 2.48 0.27
CA TYR A 98 -9.79 1.12 -0.08
C TYR A 98 -9.31 0.08 0.93
N SER A 99 -8.15 0.27 1.56
CA SER A 99 -7.69 -0.65 2.61
C SER A 99 -8.51 -0.52 3.90
N LEU A 100 -8.99 0.68 4.25
CA LEU A 100 -9.96 0.86 5.35
C LEU A 100 -11.28 0.17 5.01
N LEU A 101 -11.81 0.43 3.82
CA LEU A 101 -13.07 -0.13 3.35
C LEU A 101 -13.04 -1.66 3.37
N HIS A 102 -11.96 -2.28 2.87
CA HIS A 102 -11.78 -3.74 2.92
C HIS A 102 -11.76 -4.24 4.37
N SER A 103 -10.94 -3.64 5.23
CA SER A 103 -10.82 -4.03 6.65
C SER A 103 -12.14 -3.86 7.41
N CYS A 104 -12.93 -2.82 7.10
CA CYS A 104 -14.26 -2.59 7.67
C CYS A 104 -15.26 -3.64 7.18
N ASN A 105 -15.28 -3.94 5.88
CA ASN A 105 -16.12 -4.98 5.30
C ASN A 105 -15.81 -6.35 5.91
N LYS A 106 -14.52 -6.66 6.11
CA LYS A 106 -14.09 -7.91 6.76
C LYS A 106 -14.55 -7.98 8.21
N ALA A 107 -14.47 -6.87 8.95
CA ALA A 107 -14.98 -6.81 10.33
C ALA A 107 -16.50 -7.02 10.38
N ARG A 108 -17.25 -6.40 9.46
CA ARG A 108 -18.69 -6.59 9.31
C ARG A 108 -19.05 -8.04 8.99
N GLN A 109 -18.32 -8.68 8.07
CA GLN A 109 -18.57 -10.06 7.64
C GLN A 109 -18.25 -11.09 8.73
N THR A 110 -17.16 -10.88 9.49
CA THR A 110 -16.65 -11.86 10.47
C THR A 110 -17.12 -11.60 11.90
N GLY A 111 -17.61 -10.38 12.18
CA GLY A 111 -17.87 -9.91 13.55
C GLY A 111 -16.61 -9.61 14.36
N GLN A 112 -15.41 -9.69 13.76
CA GLN A 112 -14.14 -9.55 14.48
C GLN A 112 -13.50 -8.18 14.25
N LYS A 113 -13.13 -7.53 15.36
CA LYS A 113 -12.34 -6.28 15.38
C LYS A 113 -10.94 -6.57 15.90
N PHE A 114 -9.95 -5.75 15.53
CA PHE A 114 -8.63 -5.87 16.14
C PHE A 114 -8.69 -5.54 17.64
N TYR A 115 -7.75 -6.09 18.41
CA TYR A 115 -7.73 -5.96 19.86
C TYR A 115 -7.69 -4.50 20.33
N ARG A 116 -8.57 -4.16 21.28
CA ARG A 116 -8.75 -2.78 21.79
C ARG A 116 -9.11 -1.75 20.71
N PHE A 117 -9.85 -2.15 19.67
CA PHE A 117 -10.40 -1.22 18.66
C PHE A 117 -11.05 0.03 19.29
N GLN A 118 -11.81 -0.13 20.37
CA GLN A 118 -12.50 0.98 21.04
C GLN A 118 -11.57 2.07 21.59
N ASN A 119 -10.29 1.75 21.82
CA ASN A 119 -9.30 2.71 22.32
C ASN A 119 -8.54 3.40 21.18
N SER A 120 -8.94 3.18 19.92
CA SER A 120 -8.25 3.72 18.74
C SER A 120 -8.90 5.00 18.21
N HIS A 121 -8.10 5.79 17.49
CA HIS A 121 -8.59 6.95 16.74
C HIS A 121 -9.59 6.61 15.62
N TYR A 122 -9.71 5.32 15.26
CA TYR A 122 -10.75 4.85 14.36
C TYR A 122 -12.12 4.81 15.05
N ALA A 123 -12.15 4.40 16.33
CA ALA A 123 -13.39 4.30 17.10
C ALA A 123 -13.94 5.68 17.51
N ASP A 124 -13.07 6.60 17.94
CA ASP A 124 -13.47 7.97 18.29
C ASP A 124 -13.75 8.86 17.06
N GLY A 125 -13.33 8.43 15.86
CA GLY A 125 -13.50 9.14 14.60
C GLY A 125 -12.47 10.23 14.32
N SER A 126 -11.57 10.53 15.25
CA SER A 126 -10.52 11.55 15.08
C SER A 126 -9.61 11.27 13.89
N TYR A 127 -9.40 9.99 13.54
CA TYR A 127 -8.66 9.59 12.34
C TYR A 127 -9.25 10.17 11.04
N PHE A 128 -10.58 10.35 10.98
CA PHE A 128 -11.31 10.75 9.77
C PHE A 128 -11.46 12.27 9.60
N ARG A 129 -11.16 13.08 10.63
CA ARG A 129 -11.35 14.56 10.60
C ARG A 129 -10.61 15.24 9.45
N ASN A 130 -9.43 14.74 9.11
CA ASN A 130 -8.58 15.25 8.03
C ASN A 130 -8.57 14.31 6.82
N ARG A 131 -9.70 13.62 6.57
CA ARG A 131 -9.91 12.77 5.40
C ARG A 131 -11.07 13.34 4.60
N GLY A 132 -10.94 13.28 3.29
CA GLY A 132 -11.93 13.88 2.41
C GLY A 132 -11.68 13.55 0.96
N GLU A 133 -12.39 14.27 0.10
CA GLU A 133 -12.31 14.10 -1.35
C GLU A 133 -10.87 14.16 -1.86
N ILE A 134 -10.55 13.22 -2.75
CA ILE A 134 -9.23 13.05 -3.30
C ILE A 134 -9.23 13.67 -4.70
N LEU A 135 -8.69 14.89 -4.83
CA LEU A 135 -8.66 15.61 -6.09
C LEU A 135 -7.22 15.91 -6.52
N PRO A 136 -6.80 15.46 -7.73
CA PRO A 136 -5.56 15.90 -8.33
C PRO A 136 -5.51 17.42 -8.52
N LYS A 137 -4.40 18.07 -8.16
CA LYS A 137 -4.23 19.52 -8.25
C LYS A 137 -3.64 19.94 -9.60
N THR A 138 -2.60 19.25 -10.05
CA THR A 138 -1.85 19.54 -11.28
C THR A 138 -2.57 18.96 -12.51
N GLN A 139 -2.43 19.63 -13.65
CA GLN A 139 -3.14 19.21 -14.88
C GLN A 139 -2.72 17.82 -15.37
N LYS A 140 -1.45 17.46 -15.18
CA LYS A 140 -0.93 16.17 -15.59
C LYS A 140 -1.49 15.03 -14.75
N ILE A 141 -1.54 15.20 -13.43
CA ILE A 141 -2.12 14.19 -12.54
C ILE A 141 -3.65 14.10 -12.74
N LYS A 142 -4.34 15.21 -13.01
CA LYS A 142 -5.75 15.19 -13.45
C LYS A 142 -5.95 14.31 -14.69
N LYS A 143 -5.05 14.42 -15.69
CA LYS A 143 -5.11 13.59 -16.90
C LYS A 143 -4.86 12.11 -16.58
N ILE A 144 -3.86 11.80 -15.75
CA ILE A 144 -3.52 10.42 -15.34
C ILE A 144 -4.70 9.75 -14.63
N PHE A 145 -5.37 10.44 -13.71
CA PHE A 145 -6.49 9.89 -12.94
C PHE A 145 -7.87 10.10 -13.58
N SER A 146 -7.94 10.68 -14.78
CA SER A 146 -9.22 11.02 -15.44
C SER A 146 -10.17 9.83 -15.65
N LYS A 147 -9.63 8.62 -15.78
CA LYS A 147 -10.39 7.38 -15.97
C LYS A 147 -10.58 6.57 -14.67
N ILE A 148 -10.05 7.06 -13.56
CA ILE A 148 -10.05 6.36 -12.27
C ILE A 148 -11.12 7.00 -11.38
N SER A 149 -12.07 6.19 -10.90
CA SER A 149 -13.06 6.66 -9.94
C SER A 149 -12.41 6.79 -8.57
N LEU A 150 -12.24 8.03 -8.10
CA LEU A 150 -11.65 8.33 -6.79
C LEU A 150 -12.75 8.49 -5.72
N PRO A 151 -12.46 8.11 -4.46
CA PRO A 151 -13.38 8.31 -3.33
C PRO A 151 -13.79 9.76 -3.14
N SER A 152 -15.10 10.00 -3.05
CA SER A 152 -15.69 11.31 -2.78
C SER A 152 -15.74 11.63 -1.28
N GLN A 153 -16.10 12.88 -0.94
CA GLN A 153 -16.35 13.27 0.46
C GLN A 153 -17.45 12.42 1.12
N LYS A 154 -18.50 12.07 0.36
CA LYS A 154 -19.63 11.26 0.87
C LYS A 154 -19.18 9.83 1.17
N ASP A 155 -18.30 9.28 0.34
CA ASP A 155 -17.72 7.95 0.53
C ASP A 155 -16.92 7.89 1.84
N TRP A 156 -16.10 8.90 2.13
CA TRP A 156 -15.38 9.01 3.39
C TRP A 156 -16.30 9.14 4.61
N GLN A 157 -17.36 9.94 4.51
CA GLN A 157 -18.34 10.09 5.59
C GLN A 157 -19.09 8.78 5.86
N GLN A 158 -19.43 8.03 4.81
CA GLN A 158 -20.06 6.72 4.95
C GLN A 158 -19.10 5.72 5.58
N LEU A 159 -17.84 5.70 5.12
CA LEU A 159 -16.80 4.85 5.68
C LEU A 159 -16.54 5.13 7.16
N GLU A 160 -16.53 6.39 7.60
CA GLU A 160 -16.41 6.74 9.02
C GLU A 160 -17.55 6.13 9.85
N LYS A 161 -18.80 6.25 9.38
CA LYS A 161 -19.97 5.66 10.06
C LYS A 161 -19.86 4.15 10.14
N ASP A 162 -19.50 3.50 9.02
CA ASP A 162 -19.34 2.05 8.95
C ASP A 162 -18.20 1.58 9.87
N VAL A 163 -17.08 2.29 9.92
CA VAL A 163 -15.96 1.95 10.82
C VAL A 163 -16.35 2.11 12.29
N LYS A 164 -17.10 3.16 12.65
CA LYS A 164 -17.62 3.32 14.02
C LYS A 164 -18.57 2.18 14.41
N GLN A 165 -19.42 1.75 13.49
CA GLN A 165 -20.39 0.67 13.72
C GLN A 165 -19.70 -0.71 13.75
N TYR A 166 -19.07 -1.10 12.65
CA TYR A 166 -18.56 -2.44 12.40
C TYR A 166 -17.10 -2.65 12.81
N GLY A 167 -16.36 -1.57 13.06
CA GLY A 167 -14.94 -1.63 13.40
C GLY A 167 -14.02 -1.98 12.24
N LEU A 168 -12.77 -2.30 12.57
CA LEU A 168 -11.76 -2.74 11.59
C LEU A 168 -11.20 -4.10 11.98
N PHE A 169 -11.04 -4.97 10.98
CA PHE A 169 -10.48 -6.30 11.17
C PHE A 169 -8.98 -6.25 11.48
N ASN A 170 -8.27 -5.33 10.83
CA ASN A 170 -6.82 -5.12 10.92
C ASN A 170 -6.45 -3.89 11.76
N SER A 171 -5.48 -4.02 12.66
CA SER A 171 -4.92 -2.87 13.42
C SER A 171 -4.07 -1.94 12.56
N HIS A 172 -3.27 -2.52 11.66
CA HIS A 172 -2.38 -1.85 10.73
C HIS A 172 -2.56 -2.49 9.34
N ARG A 173 -2.45 -1.67 8.29
CA ARG A 173 -2.85 -2.06 6.93
C ARG A 173 -1.80 -1.74 5.87
N LEU A 174 -1.10 -0.61 6.01
CA LEU A 174 -0.20 -0.06 5.00
C LEU A 174 1.22 0.03 5.54
N ALA A 175 2.18 -0.46 4.78
CA ALA A 175 3.60 -0.34 5.08
C ALA A 175 4.40 -0.46 3.77
N VAL A 176 5.14 0.59 3.42
CA VAL A 176 5.99 0.58 2.23
C VAL A 176 7.35 0.01 2.61
N ALA A 177 7.57 -1.25 2.24
CA ALA A 177 8.84 -1.93 2.44
C ALA A 177 9.78 -1.76 1.24
N PRO A 178 11.09 -2.02 1.41
CA PRO A 178 12.00 -2.20 0.28
C PRO A 178 11.59 -3.39 -0.59
N ASN A 179 11.57 -3.20 -1.91
CA ASN A 179 11.25 -4.25 -2.88
C ASN A 179 12.52 -4.66 -3.63
N GLY A 180 13.37 -5.48 -3.00
CA GLY A 180 14.67 -5.90 -3.56
C GLY A 180 14.51 -6.84 -4.78
N SER A 181 14.74 -8.14 -4.59
CA SER A 181 14.72 -9.12 -5.69
C SER A 181 13.40 -9.12 -6.50
N ILE A 182 12.27 -8.89 -5.82
CA ILE A 182 10.95 -8.89 -6.46
C ILE A 182 10.73 -7.68 -7.37
N GLY A 183 11.47 -6.58 -7.19
CA GLY A 183 11.41 -5.43 -8.10
C GLY A 183 11.91 -5.80 -9.50
N TYR A 184 12.99 -6.59 -9.58
CA TYR A 184 13.51 -7.09 -10.85
C TYR A 184 12.53 -8.06 -11.52
N ILE A 185 11.90 -8.97 -10.76
CA ILE A 185 10.89 -9.89 -11.29
C ILE A 185 9.71 -9.12 -11.90
N MET A 186 9.28 -8.06 -11.21
CA MET A 186 8.18 -7.20 -11.65
C MET A 186 8.60 -6.19 -12.73
N GLY A 187 9.87 -6.17 -13.14
CA GLY A 187 10.37 -5.26 -14.16
C GLY A 187 10.22 -3.78 -13.78
N THR A 188 10.42 -3.45 -12.50
CA THR A 188 10.09 -2.12 -11.97
C THR A 188 11.09 -1.62 -10.93
N THR A 189 11.06 -0.32 -10.64
CA THR A 189 11.96 0.28 -9.64
C THR A 189 11.58 -0.12 -8.22
N PRO A 190 12.54 -0.28 -7.31
CA PRO A 190 12.26 -0.71 -5.95
C PRO A 190 11.52 0.36 -5.16
N SER A 191 10.40 -0.01 -4.54
CA SER A 191 9.67 0.82 -3.57
C SER A 191 9.30 2.22 -4.12
N LEU A 192 9.32 3.24 -3.26
CA LEU A 192 9.11 4.65 -3.60
C LEU A 192 10.42 5.41 -3.89
N THR A 193 11.57 4.77 -3.66
CA THR A 193 12.88 5.42 -3.66
C THR A 193 13.38 5.69 -5.08
N PRO A 194 14.20 6.74 -5.28
CA PRO A 194 14.85 6.96 -6.56
C PRO A 194 15.83 5.83 -6.86
N VAL A 195 16.19 5.68 -8.15
CA VAL A 195 17.17 4.66 -8.57
C VAL A 195 18.55 5.13 -8.16
N LYS A 196 19.39 4.18 -7.73
CA LYS A 196 20.76 4.49 -7.29
C LYS A 196 21.75 4.53 -8.47
N GLN A 197 21.50 3.71 -9.48
CA GLN A 197 22.32 3.56 -10.67
C GLN A 197 21.39 3.38 -11.88
N LEU A 198 21.77 3.95 -13.03
CA LEU A 198 21.01 3.79 -14.27
C LEU A 198 21.13 2.37 -14.84
N VAL A 199 22.32 1.79 -14.70
CA VAL A 199 22.61 0.39 -15.03
C VAL A 199 23.30 -0.22 -13.82
N GLU A 200 22.69 -1.25 -13.24
CA GLU A 200 23.30 -1.98 -12.14
C GLU A 200 24.23 -3.06 -12.68
N GLU A 201 25.49 -3.01 -12.24
CA GLU A 201 26.44 -4.10 -12.43
C GLU A 201 26.37 -5.04 -11.20
N ARG A 202 26.30 -6.34 -11.47
CA ARG A 202 26.39 -7.40 -10.46
C ARG A 202 27.31 -8.50 -10.97
N THR A 203 28.11 -9.06 -10.07
CA THR A 203 28.97 -10.21 -10.37
C THR A 203 28.27 -11.47 -9.86
N TYR A 204 28.03 -12.43 -10.76
CA TYR A 204 27.47 -13.74 -10.45
C TYR A 204 28.47 -14.81 -10.88
N GLY A 205 29.16 -15.41 -9.91
CA GLY A 205 30.29 -16.31 -10.19
C GLY A 205 31.39 -15.58 -10.97
N ASN A 206 31.78 -16.14 -12.11
CA ASN A 206 32.79 -15.54 -13.00
C ASN A 206 32.20 -14.62 -14.08
N SER A 207 30.90 -14.33 -14.02
CA SER A 207 30.20 -13.52 -15.01
C SER A 207 29.74 -12.18 -14.42
N LYS A 208 29.73 -11.15 -15.26
CA LYS A 208 29.11 -9.87 -14.95
C LYS A 208 27.75 -9.77 -15.63
N THR A 209 26.76 -9.29 -14.90
CA THR A 209 25.42 -8.99 -15.43
C THR A 209 25.16 -7.50 -15.29
N TYR A 210 24.56 -6.91 -16.32
CA TYR A 210 24.18 -5.51 -16.36
C TYR A 210 22.66 -5.41 -16.46
N CYS A 211 22.04 -4.77 -15.47
CA CYS A 211 20.60 -4.60 -15.40
C CYS A 211 20.25 -3.11 -15.57
N PRO A 212 19.84 -2.67 -16.77
CA PRO A 212 19.37 -1.30 -16.97
C PRO A 212 18.06 -1.07 -16.22
N MET A 213 17.88 0.12 -15.67
CA MET A 213 16.66 0.47 -14.94
C MET A 213 15.43 0.45 -15.85
N PRO A 214 14.27 -0.03 -15.36
CA PRO A 214 13.01 0.07 -16.08
C PRO A 214 12.66 1.52 -16.39
N GLY A 215 12.46 1.85 -17.67
CA GLY A 215 12.24 3.23 -18.13
C GLY A 215 13.50 3.98 -18.60
N LEU A 216 14.68 3.32 -18.61
CA LEU A 216 15.94 3.99 -18.97
C LEU A 216 15.94 4.51 -20.42
N LYS A 217 15.26 3.81 -21.34
CA LYS A 217 15.16 4.25 -22.74
C LYS A 217 14.43 5.58 -22.82
N GLU A 218 13.32 5.70 -22.11
CA GLU A 218 12.48 6.90 -22.05
C GLU A 218 13.23 8.07 -21.41
N ALA A 219 14.11 7.81 -20.45
CA ALA A 219 14.98 8.81 -19.86
C ALA A 219 16.10 9.30 -20.80
N ALA A 220 16.57 8.45 -21.71
CA ALA A 220 17.73 8.74 -22.56
C ALA A 220 17.44 9.66 -23.76
N PHE A 221 16.17 9.89 -24.11
CA PHE A 221 15.76 10.72 -25.25
C PHE A 221 15.26 12.12 -24.85
N LYS A 222 15.85 12.71 -23.81
CA LYS A 222 15.60 14.08 -23.39
C LYS A 222 16.90 14.85 -23.21
#